data_AF-A0A7J2IY87-F1
#
_entry.id   AF-A0A7J2IY87-F1
#
_cell.length_a   1.000
_cell.length_b   1.000
_cell.length_c   1.000
_cell.angle_alpha   90.00
_cell.angle_beta   90.00
_cell.angle_gamma   90.00
#
_symmetry.space_group_name_H-M   'P 1'
#
loop_
_entity.id
_entity.type
_entity.pdbx_description
1 polymer ?
#
loop_
_entity_poly.entity_id
_entity_poly.type
_entity_poly.pdbx_seq_one_letter_code
_entity_poly.pdbx_strand_id
1 'polypeptide(L)' 'MVEIKAVQKVSLLDYPGKVSAIIFLGGCNFRCPFCYNVDIVLNPEKLVNIDEKIVLEFLKKRKKFLDGVC' A
#
# COMPACT_ATOMS: atom_id res chain seq x y z
N MET A 1 1.76 0.25 16.01
CA MET A 1 1.04 1.08 15.01
C MET A 1 1.63 0.76 13.65
N VAL A 2 0.80 0.47 12.66
CA VAL A 2 1.27 0.13 11.31
C VAL A 2 1.64 1.42 10.58
N GLU A 3 2.84 1.49 9.98
CA GLU A 3 3.29 2.65 9.22
C GLU A 3 2.85 2.55 7.76
N ILE A 4 1.73 3.18 7.39
CA ILE A 4 1.24 3.18 6.01
C ILE A 4 1.82 4.38 5.27
N LYS A 5 2.56 4.14 4.18
CA LYS A 5 3.27 5.18 3.41
C LYS A 5 2.56 5.57 2.12
N ALA A 6 1.79 4.65 1.52
CA ALA A 6 1.01 4.95 0.33
C ALA A 6 -0.18 3.99 0.17
N VAL A 7 -1.17 4.43 -0.59
CA VAL A 7 -2.30 3.58 -1.03
C VAL A 7 -2.47 3.75 -2.53
N GLN A 8 -2.26 2.68 -3.29
CA GLN A 8 -2.68 2.63 -4.69
C GLN A 8 -4.14 2.18 -4.73
N LYS A 9 -5.03 3.10 -5.11
CA LYS A 9 -6.48 2.92 -4.96
C LYS A 9 -7.06 1.81 -5.84
N VAL A 10 -6.41 1.48 -6.95
CA VAL A 10 -6.79 0.42 -7.89
C VAL A 10 -5.53 -0.23 -8.48
N SER A 11 -5.50 -1.56 -8.49
CA SER A 11 -4.60 -2.40 -9.26
C SER A 11 -5.38 -3.52 -9.91
N LEU A 12 -4.91 -3.93 -11.09
CA LEU A 12 -5.43 -5.07 -11.86
C LEU A 12 -4.37 -6.17 -12.02
N LEU A 13 -3.18 -5.96 -11.44
CA LEU A 13 -2.01 -6.82 -11.64
C LEU A 13 -1.68 -7.64 -10.39
N ASP A 14 -1.76 -7.01 -9.20
CA ASP A 14 -1.31 -7.61 -7.95
C ASP A 14 -2.27 -8.67 -7.39
N TYR A 15 -3.50 -8.72 -7.93
CA TYR A 15 -4.43 -9.80 -7.67
C TYR A 15 -5.04 -10.27 -9.00
N PRO A 16 -4.48 -11.31 -9.63
CA PRO A 16 -4.89 -11.74 -10.97
C PRO A 16 -6.39 -12.00 -11.10
N GLY A 17 -7.02 -11.38 -12.10
CA GLY A 17 -8.45 -11.50 -12.37
C GLY A 17 -9.36 -10.77 -11.38
N LYS A 18 -8.79 -9.92 -10.51
CA LYS A 18 -9.49 -9.19 -9.45
C LYS A 18 -9.10 -7.71 -9.47
N VAL A 19 -10.04 -6.85 -9.09
CA VAL A 19 -9.75 -5.42 -8.88
C VAL A 19 -9.32 -5.24 -7.43
N SER A 20 -8.07 -4.87 -7.19
CA SER A 20 -7.54 -4.71 -5.83
C SER A 20 -7.10 -3.27 -5.53
N ALA A 21 -6.86 -2.97 -4.26
CA ALA A 21 -6.05 -1.82 -3.85
C ALA A 21 -4.73 -2.32 -3.26
N ILE A 22 -3.68 -1.52 -3.30
CA ILE A 22 -2.38 -1.84 -2.68
C ILE A 22 -2.12 -0.90 -1.51
N ILE A 23 -1.72 -1.43 -0.37
CA ILE A 23 -1.30 -0.67 0.81
C ILE A 23 0.21 -0.85 0.99
N PHE A 24 0.96 0.22 0.78
CA PHE A 24 2.40 0.20 0.99
C PHE A 24 2.75 0.55 2.44
N LEU A 25 3.42 -0.38 3.12
CA LEU A 25 3.92 -0.18 4.47
C LEU A 25 5.35 0.34 4.46
N GLY A 26 5.73 1.06 5.52
CA GLY A 26 7.08 1.58 5.72
C GLY A 26 8.06 0.48 6.11
N GLY A 27 9.21 0.44 5.44
CA GLY A 27 10.30 -0.48 5.72
C GLY A 27 10.22 -1.80 4.97
N CYS A 28 11.39 -2.40 4.77
CA CYS A 28 11.57 -3.77 4.27
C CYS A 28 12.87 -4.32 4.85
N ASN A 29 12.94 -5.61 5.16
CA ASN A 29 14.15 -6.26 5.65
C ASN A 29 15.12 -6.67 4.52
N PHE A 30 14.77 -6.41 3.26
CA PHE A 30 15.62 -6.61 2.09
C PHE A 30 16.17 -5.27 1.56
N ARG A 31 17.27 -5.35 0.80
CA ARG A 31 17.91 -4.21 0.12
C ARG A 31 18.19 -4.58 -1.34
N CYS A 32 17.15 -5.03 -2.04
CA CYS A 32 17.26 -5.51 -3.41
C CYS A 32 17.72 -4.37 -4.35
N PRO A 33 18.72 -4.58 -5.22
CA PRO A 33 19.23 -3.55 -6.12
C PRO A 33 18.22 -3.14 -7.22
N PHE A 34 17.19 -3.97 -7.43
CA PHE A 34 16.11 -3.76 -8.39
C PHE A 34 14.80 -3.29 -7.72
N CYS A 35 14.86 -2.80 -6.48
CA CYS A 35 13.67 -2.34 -5.78
C CYS A 35 13.05 -1.12 -6.50
N TYR A 36 11.77 -1.20 -6.85
CA TYR A 36 11.03 -0.05 -7.39
C TYR A 36 10.54 0.91 -6.30
N ASN A 37 10.46 0.44 -5.05
CA ASN A 37 9.94 1.17 -3.90
C ASN A 37 11.06 1.62 -2.96
N VAL A 38 12.16 2.13 -3.51
CA VAL A 38 13.41 2.40 -2.77
C VAL A 38 13.19 3.30 -1.56
N ASP A 39 12.37 4.33 -1.67
CA ASP A 39 12.15 5.27 -0.56
C ASP A 39 11.43 4.66 0.63
N ILE A 40 10.55 3.69 0.39
CA ILE A 40 9.91 2.92 1.47
C ILE A 40 10.95 2.09 2.24
N VAL A 41 12.06 1.71 1.59
CA VAL A 41 13.09 0.85 2.16
C VAL A 41 14.23 1.63 2.81
N LEU A 42 14.71 2.68 2.14
CA LEU A 42 15.90 3.44 2.53
C LEU A 42 15.58 4.74 3.27
N ASN A 43 14.40 5.32 3.02
CA ASN A 43 14.00 6.61 3.59
C ASN A 43 12.54 6.62 4.11
N PRO A 44 12.03 5.57 4.79
CA PRO A 44 10.62 5.50 5.19
C PRO A 44 10.18 6.66 6.11
N GLU A 45 11.11 7.25 6.85
CA GLU A 45 10.90 8.40 7.74
C GLU A 45 10.65 9.72 6.99
N LYS A 46 11.07 9.82 5.73
CA LYS A 46 10.79 10.99 4.88
C LYS A 46 9.39 10.93 4.27
N LEU A 47 8.76 9.77 4.28
CA LEU A 47 7.40 9.56 3.77
C LEU A 47 6.37 9.82 4.87
N VAL A 48 5.33 10.56 4.51
CA VAL A 48 4.22 10.87 5.42
C VAL A 48 3.48 9.59 5.78
N ASN A 49 3.25 9.36 7.08
CA ASN A 49 2.36 8.30 7.53
C ASN A 49 0.90 8.68 7.29
N ILE A 50 0.16 7.77 6.66
CA ILE A 50 -1.28 7.87 6.47
C ILE A 50 -1.96 7.25 7.69
N ASP A 51 -2.93 7.95 8.27
CA ASP A 51 -3.74 7.41 9.36
C ASP A 51 -4.50 6.17 8.88
N GLU A 52 -4.33 5.06 9.59
CA GLU A 52 -5.00 3.79 9.35
C GLU A 52 -6.52 3.96 9.22
N LYS A 53 -7.14 4.86 10.00
CA LYS A 53 -8.58 5.14 9.92
C LYS A 53 -8.99 5.65 8.55
N ILE A 54 -8.19 6.51 7.93
CA ILE A 54 -8.45 7.06 6.59
C ILE A 54 -8.42 5.92 5.56
N VAL A 55 -7.45 5.01 5.68
CA VAL A 55 -7.31 3.85 4.78
C VAL A 55 -8.49 2.90 4.95
N LEU A 56 -8.87 2.58 6.19
CA LEU A 56 -10.01 1.72 6.48
C LEU A 56 -11.34 2.32 6.00
N GLU A 57 -11.54 3.63 6.15
CA GLU A 57 -12.71 4.32 5.60
C GLU A 57 -12.77 4.25 4.07
N PHE A 58 -11.62 4.45 3.41
CA PHE A 58 -11.51 4.27 1.96
C PHE A 58 -11.91 2.86 1.53
N LEU A 59 -11.35 1.83 2.18
CA LEU A 59 -11.66 0.43 1.88
C LEU A 59 -13.14 0.11 2.11
N LYS A 60 -13.72 0.58 3.22
CA LYS A 60 -15.16 0.43 3.51
C LYS A 60 -16.02 1.05 2.40
N LYS A 61 -15.70 2.26 1.96
CA LYS A 61 -16.41 2.95 0.85
C LYS A 61 -16.29 2.20 -0.47
N ARG A 62 -15.20 1.46 -0.68
CA ARG A 62 -14.89 0.76 -1.94
C ARG A 62 -15.16 -0.76 -1.93
N LYS A 63 -15.67 -1.31 -0.83
CA LYS A 63 -15.91 -2.75 -0.66
C LYS A 63 -16.76 -3.43 -1.75
N LYS A 64 -17.67 -2.68 -2.40
CA LYS A 64 -18.50 -3.21 -3.50
C LYS A 64 -17.79 -3.23 -4.86
N PHE A 65 -16.63 -2.58 -4.97
CA PHE A 65 -15.87 -2.41 -6.20
C PHE A 65 -14.53 -3.14 -6.16
N LEU A 66 -13.87 -3.14 -5.00
CA LEU A 66 -12.62 -3.87 -4.79
C LEU A 66 -12.93 -5.31 -4.38
N ASP A 67 -12.36 -6.25 -5.10
CA ASP A 67 -12.39 -7.67 -4.79
C ASP A 67 -11.36 -8.06 -3.73
N GLY A 68 -10.29 -7.26 -3.57
CA GLY A 68 -9.19 -7.57 -2.66
C GLY A 68 -8.32 -6.38 -2.29
N VAL A 69 -7.39 -6.62 -1.36
CA VAL A 69 -6.37 -5.68 -0.90
C VAL A 69 -5.05 -6.43 -0.84
N CYS A 70 -4.01 -5.84 -1.44
CA CYS A 70 -2.62 -6.29 -1.42
C CYS A 70 -1.84 -5.44 -0.42
#